data_AF-A0A6M4J8S0-F1
#
_entry.id   AF-A0A6M4J8S0-F1
#
_cell.length_a   1.000
_cell.length_b   1.000
_cell.length_c   1.000
_cell.angle_alpha   90.00
_cell.angle_beta   90.00
_cell.angle_gamma   90.00
#
_symmetry.space_group_name_H-M   'P 1'
#
loop_
_entity.id
_entity.type
_entity.pdbx_description
1 polymer ?
#
loop_
_entity_poly.entity_id
_entity_poly.type
_entity_poly.pdbx_seq_one_letter_code
_entity_poly.pdbx_strand_id
1 'polypeptide(L)'
;MKKNINLSNEKFISFKKDLRLTKNEFYNLVEIKNDSELSLIPLFRFHNKTTKEEIIVKINNVNEFVSFRTQKLDIKDFDTFVFDMDGTLLDSKKNIVPTNLDKLNELRALGKNICIATGRAIFMLENYLKLIPYNLPFLCANGGMVYDHQTMEMISNFNIKDYDAKLLMDKCEELNLGYYVFWNNGLVGVNVENSEDFKSRDYSKMMKPEHWALNPGREFLKGKTICKILVTFDAHQQQDILNFADYVKEFKSLVGVQTQKNFFDVGEPSSKAKALESIVNKYNIDLNRTVSFGDANNDAPTFEVTALSCAPLNSMENALNATTFVSNKTSNEDWIADFINKYLQK
;
A
#
# COMPACT_ATOMS: atom_id res chain seq x y z
N MET A 1 2.96 -13.99 0.46
CA MET A 1 3.83 -14.88 -0.36
C MET A 1 5.18 -14.23 -0.64
N LYS A 2 6.29 -14.89 -0.29
CA LYS A 2 7.65 -14.40 -0.58
C LYS A 2 8.02 -14.57 -2.05
N LYS A 3 8.57 -13.52 -2.65
CA LYS A 3 9.03 -13.50 -4.06
C LYS A 3 10.54 -13.51 -4.21
N ASN A 4 11.28 -13.14 -3.18
CA ASN A 4 12.74 -13.18 -3.12
C ASN A 4 13.21 -14.35 -2.26
N ILE A 5 13.77 -15.37 -2.91
CA ILE A 5 14.08 -16.67 -2.33
C ILE A 5 15.59 -16.84 -2.26
N ASN A 6 16.12 -16.93 -1.04
CA ASN A 6 17.55 -17.08 -0.81
C ASN A 6 17.92 -18.55 -0.60
N LEU A 7 18.67 -19.13 -1.53
CA LEU A 7 19.13 -20.52 -1.48
C LEU A 7 20.60 -20.62 -1.04
N SER A 8 20.97 -21.74 -0.41
CA SER A 8 22.38 -22.10 -0.24
C SER A 8 23.04 -22.33 -1.60
N ASN A 9 24.37 -22.26 -1.66
CA ASN A 9 25.10 -22.43 -2.92
C ASN A 9 24.77 -23.76 -3.63
N GLU A 10 24.81 -24.88 -2.88
CA GLU A 10 24.49 -26.22 -3.41
C GLU A 10 23.06 -26.29 -3.94
N LYS A 11 22.12 -25.73 -3.18
CA LYS A 11 20.71 -25.78 -3.54
C LYS A 11 20.39 -24.90 -4.75
N PHE A 12 21.04 -23.74 -4.85
CA PHE A 12 20.93 -22.85 -5.99
C PHE A 12 21.47 -23.50 -7.26
N ILE A 13 22.65 -24.15 -7.20
CA ILE A 13 23.25 -24.85 -8.34
C ILE A 13 22.32 -25.99 -8.82
N SER A 14 21.77 -26.77 -7.89
CA SER A 14 20.80 -27.82 -8.19
C SER A 14 19.52 -27.24 -8.82
N PHE A 15 18.93 -26.21 -8.22
CA PHE A 15 17.74 -25.55 -8.74
C PHE A 15 17.96 -25.00 -10.16
N LYS A 16 19.10 -24.33 -10.39
CA LYS A 16 19.43 -23.72 -11.69
C LYS A 16 19.53 -24.74 -12.82
N LYS A 17 19.93 -25.97 -12.53
CA LYS A 17 20.05 -27.05 -13.53
C LYS A 17 18.69 -27.51 -14.04
N ASP A 18 17.73 -27.69 -13.14
CA ASP A 18 16.45 -28.35 -13.45
C ASP A 18 15.26 -27.38 -13.50
N LEU A 19 15.44 -26.16 -12.98
CA LEU A 19 14.41 -25.12 -12.81
C LEU A 19 13.13 -25.68 -12.19
N ARG A 20 13.30 -26.52 -11.17
CA ARG A 20 12.23 -27.28 -10.53
C ARG A 20 12.47 -27.41 -9.04
N LEU A 21 11.38 -27.39 -8.29
CA LEU A 21 11.35 -27.69 -6.86
C LEU A 21 10.21 -28.66 -6.59
N THR A 22 10.31 -29.46 -5.53
CA THR A 22 9.13 -30.20 -5.07
C THR A 22 8.07 -29.21 -4.60
N LYS A 23 6.79 -29.57 -4.71
CA LYS A 23 5.69 -28.70 -4.29
C LYS A 23 5.81 -28.22 -2.85
N ASN A 24 6.06 -29.15 -1.92
CA ASN A 24 6.23 -28.83 -0.49
C ASN A 24 7.43 -27.91 -0.25
N GLU A 25 8.53 -28.13 -0.95
CA GLU A 25 9.70 -27.27 -0.81
C GLU A 25 9.40 -25.85 -1.27
N PHE A 26 8.79 -25.69 -2.44
CA PHE A 26 8.42 -24.38 -2.94
C PHE A 26 7.45 -23.67 -1.98
N TYR A 27 6.45 -24.38 -1.46
CA TYR A 27 5.44 -23.82 -0.55
C TYR A 27 6.05 -23.33 0.75
N ASN A 28 7.01 -24.08 1.30
CA ASN A 28 7.76 -23.65 2.47
C ASN A 28 8.64 -22.42 2.18
N LEU A 29 9.25 -22.34 0.99
CA LEU A 29 10.11 -21.21 0.62
C LEU A 29 9.32 -19.91 0.40
N VAL A 30 8.11 -20.01 -0.16
CA VAL A 30 7.26 -18.84 -0.47
C VAL A 30 6.17 -18.56 0.56
N GLU A 31 6.10 -19.38 1.60
CA GLU A 31 5.18 -19.27 2.75
C GLU A 31 3.71 -19.30 2.35
N ILE A 32 3.34 -20.27 1.51
CA ILE A 32 1.94 -20.55 1.13
C ILE A 32 1.55 -21.97 1.53
N LYS A 33 0.24 -22.22 1.68
CA LYS A 33 -0.27 -23.53 2.10
C LYS A 33 -0.76 -24.37 0.94
N ASN A 34 -1.29 -23.75 -0.11
CA ASN A 34 -1.88 -24.46 -1.23
C ASN A 34 -1.91 -23.62 -2.53
N ASP A 35 -2.29 -24.28 -3.62
CA ASP A 35 -2.29 -23.75 -4.99
C ASP A 35 -3.23 -22.55 -5.18
N SER A 36 -4.28 -22.41 -4.37
CA SER A 36 -5.22 -21.28 -4.49
C SER A 36 -4.59 -19.94 -4.12
N GLU A 37 -3.48 -19.97 -3.36
CA GLU A 37 -2.69 -18.79 -3.01
C GLU A 37 -1.74 -18.35 -4.15
N LEU A 38 -1.66 -19.13 -5.25
CA LEU A 38 -0.96 -18.78 -6.49
C LEU A 38 -1.88 -18.03 -7.46
N SER A 39 -2.83 -17.24 -6.94
CA SER A 39 -3.90 -16.56 -7.71
C SER A 39 -3.40 -15.63 -8.83
N LEU A 40 -2.13 -15.24 -8.75
CA LEU A 40 -1.37 -14.53 -9.78
C LEU A 40 -0.08 -15.30 -10.03
N ILE A 41 0.50 -15.20 -11.24
CA ILE A 41 1.78 -15.86 -11.56
C ILE A 41 2.89 -14.79 -11.55
N PRO A 42 3.35 -14.35 -10.37
CA PRO A 42 4.37 -13.33 -10.28
C PRO A 42 5.74 -13.86 -10.69
N LEU A 43 6.67 -12.93 -10.85
CA LEU A 43 8.07 -13.26 -11.02
C LEU A 43 8.69 -13.53 -9.65
N PHE A 44 9.49 -14.60 -9.59
CA PHE A 44 10.26 -14.97 -8.41
C PHE A 44 11.73 -14.71 -8.70
N ARG A 45 12.45 -14.17 -7.71
CA ARG A 45 13.90 -14.03 -7.73
C ARG A 45 14.49 -15.08 -6.83
N PHE A 46 15.28 -15.98 -7.41
CA PHE A 46 16.12 -16.90 -6.64
C PHE A 46 17.52 -16.32 -6.58
N HIS A 47 18.09 -16.26 -5.38
CA HIS A 47 19.40 -15.67 -5.12
C HIS A 47 20.30 -16.66 -4.38
N ASN A 48 21.53 -16.79 -4.86
CA ASN A 48 22.57 -17.57 -4.21
C ASN A 48 23.21 -16.73 -3.10
N LYS A 49 23.02 -17.16 -1.84
CA LYS A 49 23.54 -16.43 -0.67
C LYS A 49 25.05 -16.19 -0.72
N THR A 50 25.80 -17.10 -1.34
CA THR A 50 27.27 -17.10 -1.38
C THR A 50 27.81 -16.32 -2.57
N THR A 51 27.41 -16.68 -3.80
CA THR A 51 28.00 -16.09 -5.02
C THR A 51 27.35 -14.78 -5.43
N LYS A 52 26.20 -14.42 -4.83
CA LYS A 52 25.33 -13.31 -5.25
C LYS A 52 24.73 -13.46 -6.64
N GLU A 53 24.85 -14.66 -7.22
CA GLU A 53 24.18 -14.99 -8.47
C GLU A 53 22.66 -14.97 -8.27
N GLU A 54 21.95 -14.50 -9.29
CA GLU A 54 20.50 -14.40 -9.28
C GLU A 54 19.88 -14.94 -10.56
N ILE A 55 18.67 -15.46 -10.43
CA ILE A 55 17.85 -15.89 -11.57
C ILE A 55 16.41 -15.47 -11.33
N ILE A 56 15.83 -14.82 -12.34
CA ILE A 56 14.42 -14.45 -12.32
C ILE A 56 13.65 -15.51 -13.09
N VAL A 57 12.57 -15.97 -12.49
CA VAL A 57 11.77 -17.05 -13.04
C VAL A 57 10.28 -16.77 -12.93
N LYS A 58 9.52 -17.38 -13.83
CA LYS A 58 8.06 -17.46 -13.77
C LYS A 58 7.67 -18.92 -13.60
N ILE A 59 6.62 -19.19 -12.81
CA ILE A 59 6.06 -20.54 -12.74
C ILE A 59 5.54 -20.93 -14.13
N ASN A 60 5.93 -22.13 -14.56
CA ASN A 60 5.52 -22.73 -15.82
C ASN A 60 4.40 -23.77 -15.60
N ASN A 61 4.52 -24.61 -14.56
CA ASN A 61 3.50 -25.60 -14.21
C ASN A 61 3.60 -26.00 -12.73
N VAL A 62 2.47 -26.35 -12.11
CA VAL A 62 2.33 -26.77 -10.71
C VAL A 62 1.64 -28.14 -10.65
N ASN A 63 2.42 -29.20 -10.47
CA ASN A 63 1.96 -30.58 -10.22
C ASN A 63 2.62 -31.10 -8.92
N GLU A 64 3.12 -32.34 -8.88
CA GLU A 64 3.99 -32.84 -7.80
C GLU A 64 5.27 -31.98 -7.64
N PHE A 65 5.70 -31.36 -8.73
CA PHE A 65 6.78 -30.39 -8.79
C PHE A 65 6.25 -29.04 -9.28
N VAL A 66 6.87 -27.97 -8.80
CA VAL A 66 6.74 -26.64 -9.38
C VAL A 66 7.89 -26.46 -10.36
N SER A 67 7.54 -26.31 -11.64
CA SER A 67 8.50 -26.04 -12.70
C SER A 67 8.50 -24.56 -13.07
N PHE A 68 9.67 -24.07 -13.44
CA PHE A 68 9.91 -22.67 -13.71
C PHE A 68 10.49 -22.49 -15.11
N ARG A 69 10.28 -21.31 -15.67
CA ARG A 69 11.02 -20.81 -16.84
C ARG A 69 11.78 -19.57 -16.45
N THR A 70 12.99 -19.41 -16.96
CA THR A 70 13.74 -18.17 -16.77
C THR A 70 13.05 -17.02 -17.47
N GLN A 71 13.14 -15.83 -16.87
CA GLN A 71 12.64 -14.59 -17.44
C GLN A 71 13.78 -13.58 -17.47
N LYS A 72 14.21 -13.18 -18.67
CA LYS A 72 14.96 -11.94 -18.82
C LYS A 72 13.96 -10.79 -18.76
N LEU A 73 14.23 -9.80 -17.92
CA LEU A 73 13.36 -8.65 -17.76
C LEU A 73 13.64 -7.62 -18.85
N ASP A 74 12.56 -7.06 -19.40
CA ASP A 74 12.57 -6.03 -20.42
C ASP A 74 11.45 -5.03 -20.12
N ILE A 75 11.67 -3.75 -20.42
CA ILE A 75 10.67 -2.72 -20.18
C ILE A 75 9.34 -2.97 -20.92
N LYS A 76 9.35 -3.71 -22.03
CA LYS A 76 8.15 -4.09 -22.78
C LYS A 76 7.29 -5.15 -22.09
N ASP A 77 7.82 -5.84 -21.08
CA ASP A 77 7.06 -6.85 -20.33
C ASP A 77 6.07 -6.21 -19.35
N PHE A 78 6.21 -4.91 -19.10
CA PHE A 78 5.42 -4.18 -18.10
C PHE A 78 4.74 -2.97 -18.72
N ASP A 79 3.46 -2.77 -18.40
CA ASP A 79 2.68 -1.63 -18.86
C ASP A 79 2.40 -0.64 -17.73
N THR A 80 2.32 -1.11 -16.48
CA THR A 80 1.92 -0.28 -15.35
C THR A 80 2.97 -0.26 -14.26
N PHE A 81 3.23 0.93 -13.70
CA PHE A 81 4.16 1.15 -12.62
C PHE A 81 3.42 1.86 -11.48
N VAL A 82 3.39 1.22 -10.32
CA VAL A 82 2.71 1.67 -9.12
C VAL A 82 3.76 2.14 -8.12
N PHE A 83 3.65 3.36 -7.65
CA PHE A 83 4.63 3.95 -6.75
C PHE A 83 3.99 4.38 -5.45
N ASP A 84 4.55 3.90 -4.34
CA ASP A 84 4.44 4.62 -3.08
C ASP A 84 5.19 5.96 -3.12
N MET A 85 4.84 6.84 -2.17
CA MET A 85 5.45 8.15 -2.02
C MET A 85 6.52 8.19 -0.92
N ASP A 86 6.12 8.15 0.35
CA ASP A 86 7.01 8.44 1.48
C ASP A 86 8.02 7.32 1.70
N GLY A 87 9.31 7.60 1.52
CA GLY A 87 10.32 6.54 1.63
C GLY A 87 10.46 5.72 0.35
N THR A 88 9.75 6.08 -0.72
CA THR A 88 9.79 5.44 -2.03
C THR A 88 10.16 6.46 -3.12
N LEU A 89 9.20 7.25 -3.60
CA LEU A 89 9.46 8.38 -4.53
C LEU A 89 10.06 9.59 -3.80
N LEU A 90 9.67 9.79 -2.54
CA LEU A 90 10.10 10.88 -1.69
C LEU A 90 11.24 10.45 -0.78
N ASP A 91 12.26 11.30 -0.71
CA ASP A 91 13.37 11.15 0.22
C ASP A 91 12.95 11.43 1.68
N SER A 92 13.90 11.26 2.60
CA SER A 92 13.69 11.56 4.03
C SER A 92 13.29 13.01 4.33
N LYS A 93 13.56 13.94 3.40
CA LYS A 93 13.21 15.37 3.47
C LYS A 93 11.92 15.70 2.73
N LYS A 94 11.18 14.68 2.26
CA LYS A 94 9.92 14.80 1.50
C LYS A 94 10.07 15.46 0.13
N ASN A 95 11.25 15.40 -0.48
CA ASN A 95 11.49 15.85 -1.85
C ASN A 95 11.46 14.67 -2.81
N ILE A 96 11.05 14.92 -4.05
CA ILE A 96 11.21 13.94 -5.13
C ILE A 96 12.66 14.00 -5.61
N VAL A 97 13.35 12.85 -5.64
CA VAL A 97 14.69 12.75 -6.22
C VAL A 97 14.62 13.05 -7.73
N PRO A 98 15.32 14.07 -8.26
CA PRO A 98 15.16 14.51 -9.65
C PRO A 98 15.37 13.40 -10.70
N THR A 99 16.38 12.56 -10.52
CA THR A 99 16.68 11.44 -11.43
C THR A 99 15.59 10.38 -11.45
N ASN A 100 14.92 10.13 -10.31
CA ASN A 100 13.76 9.25 -10.27
C ASN A 100 12.58 9.89 -11.03
N LEU A 101 12.37 11.21 -10.89
CA LEU A 101 11.35 11.93 -11.63
C LEU A 101 11.59 11.88 -13.14
N ASP A 102 12.82 12.11 -13.58
CA ASP A 102 13.23 11.99 -14.99
C ASP A 102 12.90 10.59 -15.53
N LYS A 103 13.17 9.55 -14.74
CA LYS A 103 12.82 8.18 -15.13
C LYS A 103 11.31 7.96 -15.26
N LEU A 104 10.49 8.53 -14.38
CA LEU A 104 9.04 8.48 -14.50
C LEU A 104 8.55 9.20 -15.78
N ASN A 105 9.16 10.33 -16.15
CA ASN A 105 8.88 11.03 -17.40
C ASN A 105 9.24 10.17 -18.63
N GLU A 106 10.38 9.48 -18.59
CA GLU A 106 10.75 8.53 -19.65
C GLU A 106 9.74 7.38 -19.78
N LEU A 107 9.31 6.78 -18.67
CA LEU A 107 8.28 5.74 -18.69
C LEU A 107 6.98 6.23 -19.33
N ARG A 108 6.58 7.47 -19.03
CA ARG A 108 5.38 8.08 -19.63
C ARG A 108 5.54 8.36 -21.12
N ALA A 109 6.71 8.82 -21.55
CA ALA A 109 7.01 8.98 -22.97
C ALA A 109 6.99 7.64 -23.73
N LEU A 110 7.28 6.52 -23.04
CA LEU A 110 7.12 5.15 -23.56
C LEU A 110 5.68 4.62 -23.50
N GLY A 111 4.71 5.45 -23.11
CA GLY A 111 3.31 5.06 -23.02
C GLY A 111 2.95 4.20 -21.81
N LYS A 112 3.85 4.07 -20.82
CA LYS A 112 3.59 3.29 -19.60
C LYS A 112 2.62 4.01 -18.68
N ASN A 113 1.83 3.26 -17.92
CA ASN A 113 0.95 3.79 -16.91
C ASN A 113 1.72 4.06 -15.61
N ILE A 114 1.48 5.21 -15.00
CA ILE A 114 2.05 5.62 -13.71
C ILE A 114 0.89 5.85 -12.74
N CYS A 115 0.87 5.05 -11.68
CA CYS A 115 -0.12 5.07 -10.61
C CYS A 115 0.56 5.41 -9.28
N ILE A 116 -0.05 6.28 -8.48
CA ILE A 116 0.44 6.63 -7.14
C ILE A 116 -0.43 5.94 -6.09
N ALA A 117 0.22 5.23 -5.17
CA ALA A 117 -0.42 4.48 -4.10
C ALA A 117 0.17 4.85 -2.74
N THR A 118 -0.53 5.64 -1.94
CA THR A 118 0.02 6.31 -0.76
C THR A 118 -0.89 6.22 0.46
N GLY A 119 -0.29 6.32 1.65
CA GLY A 119 -1.01 6.53 2.90
C GLY A 119 -1.59 7.94 3.06
N ARG A 120 -1.13 8.90 2.25
CA ARG A 120 -1.61 10.29 2.27
C ARG A 120 -3.03 10.42 1.73
N ALA A 121 -3.76 11.41 2.23
CA ALA A 121 -5.02 11.85 1.64
C ALA A 121 -4.78 12.73 0.41
N ILE A 122 -5.76 12.84 -0.48
CA ILE A 122 -5.62 13.54 -1.76
C ILE A 122 -5.20 15.01 -1.61
N PHE A 123 -5.76 15.71 -0.63
CA PHE A 123 -5.44 17.13 -0.37
C PHE A 123 -3.99 17.35 0.10
N MET A 124 -3.28 16.29 0.53
CA MET A 124 -1.86 16.36 0.90
C MET A 124 -0.92 16.20 -0.30
N LEU A 125 -1.47 15.88 -1.49
CA LEU A 125 -0.69 15.57 -2.68
C LEU A 125 -0.50 16.77 -3.60
N GLU A 126 -1.20 17.88 -3.37
CA GLU A 126 -1.28 19.05 -4.26
C GLU A 126 0.09 19.52 -4.80
N ASN A 127 1.12 19.56 -3.93
CA ASN A 127 2.46 20.01 -4.31
C ASN A 127 3.26 18.99 -5.14
N TYR A 128 2.90 17.70 -5.09
CA TYR A 128 3.61 16.62 -5.78
C TYR A 128 2.96 16.29 -7.13
N LEU A 129 1.64 16.34 -7.20
CA LEU A 129 0.88 15.97 -8.40
C LEU A 129 1.25 16.85 -9.60
N LYS A 130 1.64 18.10 -9.38
CA LYS A 130 2.11 18.99 -10.46
C LYS A 130 3.41 18.52 -11.13
N LEU A 131 4.18 17.67 -10.46
CA LEU A 131 5.50 17.21 -10.91
C LEU A 131 5.43 15.81 -11.52
N ILE A 132 4.67 14.91 -10.90
CA ILE A 132 4.63 13.50 -11.25
C ILE A 132 3.79 13.30 -12.52
N PRO A 133 4.30 12.61 -13.55
CA PRO A 133 3.58 12.46 -14.80
C PRO A 133 2.57 11.29 -14.74
N TYR A 134 1.68 11.27 -13.75
CA TYR A 134 0.68 10.20 -13.58
C TYR A 134 -0.33 10.15 -14.74
N ASN A 135 -0.99 9.00 -14.92
CA ASN A 135 -2.11 8.84 -15.85
C ASN A 135 -3.09 7.74 -15.41
N LEU A 136 -3.05 7.36 -14.13
CA LEU A 136 -3.97 6.44 -13.49
C LEU A 136 -4.49 7.04 -12.19
N PRO A 137 -5.64 6.55 -11.68
CA PRO A 137 -6.20 6.99 -10.41
C PRO A 137 -5.21 6.96 -9.25
N PHE A 138 -5.42 7.85 -8.27
CA PHE A 138 -4.65 7.88 -7.05
C PHE A 138 -5.26 6.94 -6.01
N LEU A 139 -4.44 6.04 -5.47
CA LEU A 139 -4.81 5.15 -4.38
C LEU A 139 -4.37 5.79 -3.06
N CYS A 140 -5.25 6.55 -2.44
CA CYS A 140 -4.98 7.36 -1.26
C CYS A 140 -5.39 6.64 0.03
N ALA A 141 -4.91 7.16 1.17
CA ALA A 141 -5.29 6.68 2.51
C ALA A 141 -5.14 5.15 2.66
N ASN A 142 -4.02 4.59 2.17
CA ASN A 142 -3.77 3.15 2.15
C ASN A 142 -4.84 2.36 1.40
N GLY A 143 -5.38 2.96 0.34
CA GLY A 143 -6.41 2.37 -0.50
C GLY A 143 -7.84 2.65 -0.05
N GLY A 144 -8.06 3.30 1.10
CA GLY A 144 -9.40 3.65 1.59
C GLY A 144 -10.16 4.60 0.65
N MET A 145 -9.45 5.37 -0.18
CA MET A 145 -10.04 6.28 -1.15
C MET A 145 -9.30 6.18 -2.49
N VAL A 146 -10.04 6.14 -3.58
CA VAL A 146 -9.51 6.16 -4.94
C VAL A 146 -10.03 7.38 -5.68
N TYR A 147 -9.13 8.21 -6.20
CA TYR A 147 -9.47 9.44 -6.91
C TYR A 147 -9.15 9.32 -8.39
N ASP A 148 -10.07 9.74 -9.25
CA ASP A 148 -9.79 9.87 -10.67
C ASP A 148 -8.72 10.93 -10.90
N HIS A 149 -7.78 10.61 -11.79
CA HIS A 149 -6.62 11.45 -12.04
C HIS A 149 -6.90 12.68 -12.91
N GLN A 150 -8.05 12.72 -13.59
CA GLN A 150 -8.47 13.83 -14.44
C GLN A 150 -9.42 14.75 -13.69
N THR A 151 -10.47 14.20 -13.09
CA THR A 151 -11.50 15.00 -12.41
C THR A 151 -11.13 15.35 -10.97
N MET A 152 -10.17 14.63 -10.38
CA MET A 152 -9.84 14.69 -8.94
C MET A 152 -11.02 14.32 -8.04
N GLU A 153 -12.06 13.69 -8.59
CA GLU A 153 -13.21 13.19 -7.85
C GLU A 153 -12.95 11.77 -7.35
N MET A 154 -13.54 11.43 -6.21
CA MET A 154 -13.43 10.09 -5.67
C MET A 154 -14.31 9.11 -6.47
N ILE A 155 -13.70 8.04 -7.00
CA ILE A 155 -14.36 7.04 -7.86
C ILE A 155 -14.54 5.67 -7.21
N SER A 156 -13.80 5.39 -6.14
CA SER A 156 -14.00 4.20 -5.32
C SER A 156 -13.62 4.53 -3.90
N ASN A 157 -14.25 3.85 -2.96
CA ASN A 157 -14.10 4.11 -1.56
C ASN A 157 -14.42 2.86 -0.74
N PHE A 158 -13.61 2.59 0.29
CA PHE A 158 -13.87 1.56 1.29
C PHE A 158 -14.46 2.27 2.50
N ASN A 159 -15.74 2.64 2.39
CA ASN A 159 -16.37 3.59 3.28
C ASN A 159 -17.25 2.95 4.31
N ILE A 160 -17.35 3.66 5.43
CA ILE A 160 -18.40 3.40 6.39
C ILE A 160 -19.69 3.97 5.80
N LYS A 161 -20.72 3.12 5.66
CA LYS A 161 -22.05 3.57 5.26
C LYS A 161 -22.52 4.66 6.22
N ASP A 162 -23.19 5.69 5.70
CA ASP A 162 -23.64 6.84 6.50
C ASP A 162 -24.43 6.43 7.76
N TYR A 163 -25.28 5.42 7.64
CA TYR A 163 -26.01 4.85 8.78
C TYR A 163 -25.08 4.22 9.83
N ASP A 164 -24.15 3.36 9.40
CA ASP A 164 -23.20 2.69 10.30
C ASP A 164 -22.26 3.70 10.97
N ALA A 165 -21.83 4.74 10.22
CA ALA A 165 -21.01 5.81 10.76
C ALA A 165 -21.73 6.55 11.88
N LYS A 166 -23.01 6.87 11.71
CA LYS A 166 -23.83 7.50 12.76
C LYS A 166 -23.90 6.64 14.01
N LEU A 167 -24.20 5.35 13.88
CA LEU A 167 -24.24 4.42 15.01
C LEU A 167 -22.91 4.35 15.76
N LEU A 168 -21.79 4.29 15.04
CA LEU A 168 -20.46 4.29 15.65
C LEU A 168 -20.16 5.59 16.39
N MET A 169 -20.50 6.74 15.80
CA MET A 169 -20.28 8.03 16.45
C MET A 169 -21.19 8.20 17.68
N ASP A 170 -22.44 7.74 17.62
CA ASP A 170 -23.37 7.75 18.75
C ASP A 170 -22.84 6.85 19.89
N LYS A 171 -22.24 5.70 19.55
CA LYS A 171 -21.59 4.84 20.55
C LYS A 171 -20.36 5.48 21.18
N CYS A 172 -19.57 6.24 20.41
CA CYS A 172 -18.46 7.01 20.97
C CYS A 172 -18.97 8.04 21.99
N GLU A 173 -20.05 8.75 21.67
CA GLU A 173 -20.65 9.75 22.56
C GLU A 173 -21.27 9.13 23.81
N GLU A 174 -21.96 7.99 23.68
CA GLU A 174 -22.48 7.21 24.82
C GLU A 174 -21.38 6.83 25.81
N LEU A 175 -20.22 6.44 25.29
CA LEU A 175 -19.04 6.02 26.07
C LEU A 175 -18.11 7.18 26.45
N ASN A 176 -18.47 8.43 26.12
CA ASN A 176 -17.66 9.63 26.32
C ASN A 176 -16.23 9.52 25.75
N LEU A 177 -16.10 8.88 24.59
CA LEU A 177 -14.85 8.74 23.84
C LEU A 177 -14.68 9.88 22.84
N GLY A 178 -13.45 10.39 22.71
CA GLY A 178 -13.09 11.32 21.64
C GLY A 178 -12.89 10.56 20.33
N TYR A 179 -13.22 11.17 19.19
CA TYR A 179 -13.01 10.52 17.90
C TYR A 179 -12.79 11.52 16.77
N TYR A 180 -12.08 11.05 15.75
CA TYR A 180 -11.89 11.75 14.50
C TYR A 180 -12.65 11.05 13.38
N VAL A 181 -13.29 11.83 12.51
CA VAL A 181 -13.97 11.30 11.33
C VAL A 181 -13.25 11.80 10.08
N PHE A 182 -12.65 10.87 9.36
CA PHE A 182 -12.05 11.13 8.05
C PHE A 182 -13.14 11.03 6.99
N TRP A 183 -13.31 12.10 6.23
CA TRP A 183 -14.20 12.15 5.08
C TRP A 183 -13.40 12.45 3.82
N ASN A 184 -14.03 12.30 2.65
CA ASN A 184 -13.37 12.39 1.35
C ASN A 184 -12.55 13.66 1.11
N ASN A 185 -12.80 14.76 1.82
CA ASN A 185 -12.02 15.97 1.66
C ASN A 185 -11.61 16.61 2.98
N GLY A 186 -11.46 15.83 4.05
CA GLY A 186 -10.97 16.37 5.31
C GLY A 186 -11.08 15.45 6.52
N LEU A 187 -10.89 16.08 7.67
CA LEU A 187 -10.91 15.47 8.98
C LEU A 187 -11.74 16.34 9.91
N VAL A 188 -12.53 15.71 10.77
CA VAL A 188 -13.14 16.41 11.90
C VAL A 188 -12.76 15.72 13.20
N GLY A 189 -12.57 16.48 14.27
CA GLY A 189 -12.40 15.95 15.63
C GLY A 189 -13.64 16.25 16.47
N VAL A 190 -14.12 15.28 17.24
CA VAL A 190 -15.25 15.43 18.16
C VAL A 190 -14.85 14.93 19.55
N ASN A 191 -15.02 15.77 20.58
CA ASN A 191 -14.61 15.51 21.96
C ASN A 191 -13.12 15.10 22.09
N VAL A 192 -12.27 15.70 21.25
CA VAL A 192 -10.82 15.39 21.21
C VAL A 192 -9.98 16.48 21.88
N GLU A 193 -10.54 17.65 22.18
CA GLU A 193 -9.79 18.81 22.67
C GLU A 193 -8.97 18.56 23.95
N ASN A 194 -9.40 17.60 24.77
CA ASN A 194 -8.75 17.24 26.01
C ASN A 194 -7.77 16.08 25.89
N SER A 195 -7.78 15.35 24.77
CA SER A 195 -6.93 14.18 24.58
C SER A 195 -5.45 14.58 24.43
N GLU A 196 -4.55 13.71 24.89
CA GLU A 196 -3.11 13.95 24.78
C GLU A 196 -2.65 14.01 23.32
N ASP A 197 -3.27 13.25 22.43
CA ASP A 197 -2.96 13.25 21.00
C ASP A 197 -3.37 14.56 20.30
N PHE A 198 -4.51 15.15 20.67
CA PHE A 198 -4.94 16.42 20.11
C PHE A 198 -4.02 17.57 20.55
N LYS A 199 -3.64 17.58 21.83
CA LYS A 199 -2.72 18.58 22.39
C LYS A 199 -1.33 18.52 21.77
N SER A 200 -0.90 17.33 21.35
CA SER A 200 0.39 17.13 20.67
C SER A 200 0.34 17.32 19.16
N ARG A 201 -0.85 17.36 18.54
CA ARG A 201 -1.06 17.51 17.09
C ARG A 201 -1.92 18.72 16.78
N ASP A 202 -1.29 19.81 16.37
CA ASP A 202 -2.01 21.01 15.94
C ASP A 202 -2.55 20.86 14.50
N TYR A 203 -3.65 20.11 14.35
CA TYR A 203 -4.30 19.88 13.05
C TYR A 203 -4.69 21.19 12.34
N SER A 204 -5.00 22.25 13.11
CA SER A 204 -5.34 23.57 12.56
C SER A 204 -4.18 24.25 11.84
N LYS A 205 -2.93 23.94 12.23
CA LYS A 205 -1.72 24.42 11.54
C LYS A 205 -1.28 23.49 10.42
N MET A 206 -1.67 22.21 10.48
CA MET A 206 -1.28 21.20 9.50
C MET A 206 -2.22 21.13 8.30
N MET A 207 -3.46 21.58 8.44
CA MET A 207 -4.51 21.46 7.43
C MET A 207 -5.15 22.82 7.12
N LYS A 208 -5.54 23.02 5.86
CA LYS A 208 -6.34 24.18 5.46
C LYS A 208 -7.70 24.16 6.18
N PRO A 209 -8.29 25.33 6.52
CA PRO A 209 -9.58 25.39 7.22
C PRO A 209 -10.72 24.65 6.54
N GLU A 210 -10.71 24.52 5.20
CA GLU A 210 -11.72 23.76 4.45
C GLU A 210 -11.66 22.24 4.65
N HIS A 211 -10.53 21.71 5.14
CA HIS A 211 -10.29 20.28 5.36
C HIS A 211 -10.34 19.89 6.85
N TRP A 212 -10.52 20.84 7.77
CA TRP A 212 -10.44 20.59 9.22
C TRP A 212 -11.53 21.34 9.99
N ALA A 213 -12.21 20.64 10.90
CA ALA A 213 -13.10 21.27 11.88
C ALA A 213 -13.07 20.55 13.23
N LEU A 214 -13.16 21.32 14.32
CA LEU A 214 -13.26 20.82 15.70
C LEU A 214 -14.70 20.96 16.20
N ASN A 215 -15.24 19.86 16.74
CA ASN A 215 -16.61 19.72 17.20
C ASN A 215 -17.67 20.26 16.21
N PRO A 216 -17.58 19.96 14.90
CA PRO A 216 -18.65 20.33 14.00
C PRO A 216 -19.87 19.45 14.32
N GLY A 217 -21.04 20.06 14.47
CA GLY A 217 -22.28 19.29 14.64
C GLY A 217 -22.51 18.29 13.48
N ARG A 218 -23.32 17.26 13.71
CA ARG A 218 -23.61 16.17 12.75
C ARG A 218 -23.97 16.64 11.33
N GLU A 219 -24.69 17.76 11.21
CA GLU A 219 -25.08 18.32 9.91
C GLU A 219 -23.86 18.67 9.02
N PHE A 220 -22.70 18.96 9.60
CA PHE A 220 -21.49 19.17 8.81
C PHE A 220 -21.13 17.91 8.00
N LEU A 221 -21.34 16.72 8.53
CA LEU A 221 -21.01 15.46 7.86
C LEU A 221 -22.07 15.01 6.83
N LYS A 222 -23.22 15.71 6.77
CA LYS A 222 -24.30 15.35 5.85
C LYS A 222 -23.86 15.44 4.39
N GLY A 223 -24.08 14.36 3.65
CA GLY A 223 -23.66 14.25 2.24
C GLY A 223 -22.15 14.13 2.04
N LYS A 224 -21.35 14.14 3.11
CA LYS A 224 -19.93 13.83 3.06
C LYS A 224 -19.74 12.34 3.14
N THR A 225 -18.69 11.89 2.49
CA THR A 225 -18.41 10.47 2.36
C THR A 225 -17.43 10.04 3.44
N ILE A 226 -17.89 9.22 4.39
CA ILE A 226 -17.13 8.82 5.59
C ILE A 226 -16.27 7.61 5.29
N CYS A 227 -14.96 7.77 5.42
CA CYS A 227 -14.00 6.74 5.05
C CYS A 227 -13.48 5.97 6.26
N LYS A 228 -13.36 6.65 7.41
CA LYS A 228 -12.77 6.07 8.62
C LYS A 228 -13.18 6.86 9.85
N ILE A 229 -13.37 6.16 10.96
CA ILE A 229 -13.51 6.74 12.29
C ILE A 229 -12.30 6.30 13.12
N LEU A 230 -11.61 7.25 13.75
CA LEU A 230 -10.45 7.01 14.59
C LEU A 230 -10.79 7.45 16.01
N VAL A 231 -11.02 6.50 16.90
CA VAL A 231 -11.37 6.76 18.30
C VAL A 231 -10.10 6.92 19.12
N THR A 232 -10.06 7.98 19.93
CA THR A 232 -9.00 8.23 20.91
C THR A 232 -9.53 8.01 22.32
N PHE A 233 -8.67 7.53 23.20
CA PHE A 233 -9.04 7.18 24.58
C PHE A 233 -7.83 7.30 25.50
N ASP A 234 -8.07 7.72 26.74
CA ASP A 234 -7.03 7.78 27.76
C ASP A 234 -6.93 6.48 28.55
N ALA A 235 -5.86 6.34 29.35
CA ALA A 235 -5.61 5.12 30.14
C ALA A 235 -6.78 4.72 31.07
N HIS A 236 -7.58 5.69 31.52
CA HIS A 236 -8.74 5.43 32.37
C HIS A 236 -9.97 4.92 31.59
N GLN A 237 -9.99 5.05 30.26
CA GLN A 237 -11.09 4.65 29.37
C GLN A 237 -10.82 3.29 28.69
N GLN A 238 -9.91 2.49 29.24
CA GLN A 238 -9.53 1.20 28.65
C GLN A 238 -10.72 0.23 28.54
N GLN A 239 -11.66 0.27 29.50
CA GLN A 239 -12.86 -0.56 29.42
C GLN A 239 -13.85 -0.04 28.36
N ASP A 240 -13.95 1.28 28.21
CA ASP A 240 -14.85 1.91 27.24
C ASP A 240 -14.42 1.59 25.81
N ILE A 241 -13.12 1.65 25.51
CA ILE A 241 -12.63 1.26 24.19
C ILE A 241 -12.81 -0.23 23.90
N LEU A 242 -12.73 -1.11 24.91
CA LEU A 242 -13.03 -2.53 24.74
C LEU A 242 -14.51 -2.75 24.42
N ASN A 243 -15.41 -2.04 25.12
CA ASN A 243 -16.85 -2.07 24.85
C ASN A 243 -17.15 -1.55 23.43
N PHE A 244 -16.49 -0.47 23.01
CA PHE A 244 -16.60 0.05 21.65
C PHE A 244 -16.07 -0.96 20.61
N ALA A 245 -14.92 -1.58 20.87
CA ALA A 245 -14.33 -2.59 19.99
C ALA A 245 -15.23 -3.83 19.84
N ASP A 246 -15.91 -4.24 20.91
CA ASP A 246 -16.91 -5.31 20.86
C ASP A 246 -18.14 -4.91 20.03
N TYR A 247 -18.61 -3.67 20.19
CA TYR A 247 -19.71 -3.14 19.38
C TYR A 247 -19.37 -3.11 17.87
N VAL A 248 -18.13 -2.75 17.51
CA VAL A 248 -17.68 -2.77 16.10
C VAL A 248 -17.81 -4.15 15.46
N LYS A 249 -17.73 -5.25 16.23
CA LYS A 249 -17.87 -6.63 15.70
C LYS A 249 -19.29 -6.93 15.20
N GLU A 250 -20.29 -6.13 15.58
CA GLU A 250 -21.66 -6.25 15.05
C GLU A 250 -21.74 -5.83 13.57
N PHE A 251 -20.78 -5.03 13.09
CA PHE A 251 -20.72 -4.53 11.72
C PHE A 251 -19.91 -5.47 10.81
N LYS A 252 -20.60 -6.34 10.07
CA LYS A 252 -19.97 -7.37 9.22
C LYS A 252 -18.98 -6.84 8.17
N SER A 253 -19.18 -5.61 7.69
CA SER A 253 -18.32 -4.99 6.66
C SER A 253 -17.17 -4.17 7.25
N LEU A 254 -17.14 -3.93 8.56
CA LEU A 254 -16.15 -3.07 9.20
C LEU A 254 -15.16 -3.90 10.01
N VAL A 255 -13.96 -3.35 10.16
CA VAL A 255 -12.93 -3.90 11.04
C VAL A 255 -12.45 -2.80 11.97
N GLY A 256 -12.33 -3.18 13.24
CA GLY A 256 -11.73 -2.37 14.29
C GLY A 256 -10.31 -2.85 14.59
N VAL A 257 -9.33 -1.95 14.56
CA VAL A 257 -7.93 -2.25 14.92
C VAL A 257 -7.37 -1.18 15.83
N GLN A 258 -6.79 -1.60 16.95
CA GLN A 258 -5.99 -0.69 17.77
C GLN A 258 -4.64 -0.44 17.08
N THR A 259 -4.47 0.72 16.45
CA THR A 259 -3.26 1.04 15.68
C THR A 259 -2.16 1.67 16.52
N GLN A 260 -2.51 2.28 17.65
CA GLN A 260 -1.56 2.86 18.61
C GLN A 260 -2.08 2.65 20.04
N LYS A 261 -1.25 2.99 21.03
CA LYS A 261 -1.57 2.80 22.46
C LYS A 261 -2.94 3.39 22.85
N ASN A 262 -3.28 4.55 22.30
CA ASN A 262 -4.49 5.33 22.60
C ASN A 262 -5.38 5.56 21.37
N PHE A 263 -5.24 4.75 20.32
CA PHE A 263 -6.04 4.90 19.09
C PHE A 263 -6.63 3.59 18.60
N PHE A 264 -7.92 3.63 18.28
CA PHE A 264 -8.68 2.54 17.69
C PHE A 264 -9.33 2.97 16.38
N ASP A 265 -8.96 2.31 15.30
CA ASP A 265 -9.36 2.62 13.94
C ASP A 265 -10.55 1.74 13.55
N VAL A 266 -11.60 2.35 13.01
CA VAL A 266 -12.75 1.67 12.42
C VAL A 266 -12.90 2.11 10.97
N GLY A 267 -13.08 1.14 10.08
CA GLY A 267 -13.36 1.38 8.67
C GLY A 267 -13.60 0.07 7.93
N GLU A 268 -13.89 0.16 6.64
CA GLU A 268 -13.86 -1.04 5.80
C GLU A 268 -12.41 -1.51 5.59
N PRO A 269 -12.17 -2.83 5.49
CA PRO A 269 -10.83 -3.36 5.25
C PRO A 269 -10.26 -2.90 3.90
N SER A 270 -9.36 -1.93 3.94
CA SER A 270 -8.68 -1.37 2.76
C SER A 270 -7.19 -1.69 2.75
N SER A 271 -6.62 -1.70 1.54
CA SER A 271 -5.17 -1.74 1.32
C SER A 271 -4.87 -1.12 -0.04
N LYS A 272 -3.61 -0.69 -0.25
CA LYS A 272 -3.16 -0.23 -1.57
C LYS A 272 -3.39 -1.29 -2.65
N ALA A 273 -3.20 -2.57 -2.31
CA ALA A 273 -3.48 -3.70 -3.20
C ALA A 273 -4.96 -3.78 -3.59
N LYS A 274 -5.88 -3.76 -2.60
CA LYS A 274 -7.32 -3.81 -2.88
C LYS A 274 -7.79 -2.62 -3.72
N ALA A 275 -7.23 -1.44 -3.46
CA ALA A 275 -7.51 -0.25 -4.26
C ALA A 275 -7.01 -0.40 -5.70
N LEU A 276 -5.81 -0.96 -5.90
CA LEU A 276 -5.29 -1.28 -7.23
C LEU A 276 -6.19 -2.29 -7.95
N GLU A 277 -6.57 -3.38 -7.28
CA GLU A 277 -7.47 -4.40 -7.82
C GLU A 277 -8.84 -3.81 -8.20
N SER A 278 -9.37 -2.86 -7.41
CA SER A 278 -10.65 -2.21 -7.69
C SER A 278 -10.69 -1.43 -9.01
N ILE A 279 -9.52 -0.99 -9.51
CA ILE A 279 -9.42 -0.21 -10.76
C ILE A 279 -8.96 -1.04 -11.96
N VAL A 280 -8.56 -2.31 -11.77
CA VAL A 280 -7.96 -3.15 -12.82
C VAL A 280 -8.83 -3.25 -14.07
N ASN A 281 -10.11 -3.59 -13.91
CA ASN A 281 -11.01 -3.79 -15.05
C ASN A 281 -11.34 -2.48 -15.77
N LYS A 282 -11.60 -1.41 -15.00
CA LYS A 282 -12.01 -0.11 -15.54
C LYS A 282 -10.88 0.57 -16.33
N TYR A 283 -9.64 0.38 -15.89
CA TYR A 283 -8.46 1.02 -16.50
C TYR A 283 -7.57 0.05 -17.27
N ASN A 284 -8.06 -1.18 -17.54
CA ASN A 284 -7.38 -2.22 -18.31
C ASN A 284 -5.93 -2.50 -17.82
N ILE A 285 -5.77 -2.66 -16.51
CA ILE A 285 -4.46 -2.91 -15.87
C ILE A 285 -4.23 -4.41 -15.76
N ASP A 286 -3.23 -4.95 -16.46
CA ASP A 286 -2.78 -6.32 -16.22
C ASP A 286 -1.77 -6.36 -15.06
N LEU A 287 -2.18 -6.94 -13.93
CA LEU A 287 -1.33 -7.14 -12.76
C LEU A 287 -0.08 -8.00 -13.07
N ASN A 288 -0.14 -8.89 -14.06
CA ASN A 288 1.01 -9.67 -14.54
C ASN A 288 2.00 -8.85 -15.38
N ARG A 289 1.64 -7.61 -15.72
CA ARG A 289 2.47 -6.62 -16.43
C ARG A 289 2.61 -5.34 -15.59
N THR A 290 2.53 -5.47 -14.26
CA THR A 290 2.64 -4.36 -13.31
C THR A 290 3.89 -4.49 -12.44
N VAL A 291 4.61 -3.38 -12.29
CA VAL A 291 5.75 -3.23 -11.35
C VAL A 291 5.31 -2.33 -10.20
N SER A 292 5.58 -2.72 -8.95
CA SER A 292 5.33 -1.88 -7.78
C SER A 292 6.62 -1.47 -7.07
N PHE A 293 6.63 -0.25 -6.53
CA PHE A 293 7.71 0.32 -5.74
C PHE A 293 7.15 0.76 -4.39
N GLY A 294 7.79 0.34 -3.30
CA GLY A 294 7.34 0.63 -1.93
C GLY A 294 8.42 0.34 -0.89
N ASP A 295 8.23 0.82 0.34
CA ASP A 295 9.23 0.69 1.40
C ASP A 295 8.65 0.19 2.74
N ALA A 296 7.33 0.17 2.89
CA ALA A 296 6.68 -0.03 4.18
C ALA A 296 5.70 -1.21 4.21
N ASN A 297 5.19 -1.52 5.41
CA ASN A 297 4.32 -2.67 5.64
C ASN A 297 3.03 -2.64 4.80
N ASN A 298 2.50 -1.45 4.52
CA ASN A 298 1.31 -1.23 3.70
C ASN A 298 1.55 -1.48 2.19
N ASP A 299 2.79 -1.63 1.75
CA ASP A 299 3.17 -1.96 0.37
C ASP A 299 3.29 -3.46 0.12
N ALA A 300 3.57 -4.25 1.16
CA ALA A 300 3.73 -5.70 1.04
C ALA A 300 2.51 -6.38 0.35
N PRO A 301 1.25 -6.03 0.65
CA PRO A 301 0.11 -6.56 -0.10
C PRO A 301 0.14 -6.18 -1.59
N THR A 302 0.58 -4.96 -1.93
CA THR A 302 0.72 -4.52 -3.33
C THR A 302 1.79 -5.35 -4.03
N PHE A 303 2.88 -5.67 -3.33
CA PHE A 303 3.94 -6.52 -3.85
C PHE A 303 3.45 -7.91 -4.18
N GLU A 304 2.50 -8.45 -3.42
CA GLU A 304 1.92 -9.77 -3.67
C GLU A 304 1.11 -9.81 -4.96
N VAL A 305 0.34 -8.76 -5.25
CA VAL A 305 -0.56 -8.72 -6.42
C VAL A 305 0.11 -8.25 -7.71
N THR A 306 1.27 -7.61 -7.66
CA THR A 306 1.98 -7.18 -8.89
C THR A 306 3.01 -8.20 -9.37
N ALA A 307 3.25 -8.28 -10.68
CA ALA A 307 4.22 -9.19 -11.27
C ALA A 307 5.63 -9.05 -10.70
N LEU A 308 6.05 -7.79 -10.51
CA LEU A 308 7.38 -7.43 -10.03
C LEU A 308 7.25 -6.37 -8.94
N SER A 309 8.07 -6.46 -7.90
CA SER A 309 8.07 -5.49 -6.80
C SER A 309 9.49 -5.12 -6.41
N CYS A 310 9.68 -3.86 -6.00
CA CYS A 310 10.98 -3.28 -5.70
C CYS A 310 10.91 -2.45 -4.41
N ALA A 311 11.92 -2.59 -3.56
CA ALA A 311 12.04 -1.83 -2.31
C ALA A 311 13.45 -1.22 -2.15
N PRO A 312 13.59 0.02 -1.66
CA PRO A 312 14.90 0.62 -1.36
C PRO A 312 15.57 -0.06 -0.16
N LEU A 313 16.88 0.12 -0.02
CA LEU A 313 17.68 -0.54 1.03
C LEU A 313 17.19 -0.25 2.45
N ASN A 314 16.70 0.96 2.69
CA ASN A 314 16.23 1.44 4.00
C ASN A 314 14.74 1.17 4.27
N SER A 315 14.15 0.20 3.58
CA SER A 315 12.76 -0.22 3.78
C SER A 315 12.54 -0.96 5.09
N MET A 316 11.28 -1.03 5.53
CA MET A 316 10.88 -1.89 6.65
C MET A 316 11.12 -3.37 6.33
N GLU A 317 11.39 -4.16 7.37
CA GLU A 317 11.70 -5.59 7.23
C GLU A 317 10.63 -6.36 6.45
N ASN A 318 9.34 -6.09 6.69
CA ASN A 318 8.26 -6.76 5.97
C ASN A 318 8.30 -6.44 4.46
N ALA A 319 8.57 -5.19 4.08
CA ALA A 319 8.69 -4.80 2.68
C ALA A 319 9.92 -5.45 2.01
N LEU A 320 11.07 -5.48 2.71
CA LEU A 320 12.28 -6.17 2.25
C LEU A 320 12.07 -7.69 2.04
N ASN A 321 11.28 -8.31 2.91
CA ASN A 321 10.98 -9.73 2.85
C ASN A 321 9.93 -10.08 1.77
N ALA A 322 8.96 -9.20 1.52
CA ALA A 322 7.90 -9.42 0.56
C ALA A 322 8.28 -9.05 -0.89
N THR A 323 9.21 -8.10 -1.06
CA THR A 323 9.58 -7.58 -2.39
C THR A 323 10.31 -8.63 -3.25
N THR A 324 10.25 -8.46 -4.56
CA THR A 324 11.02 -9.28 -5.52
C THR A 324 12.47 -8.78 -5.59
N PHE A 325 12.66 -7.47 -5.53
CA PHE A 325 13.96 -6.82 -5.60
C PHE A 325 14.20 -5.86 -4.45
N VAL A 326 15.25 -6.13 -3.67
CA VAL A 326 15.84 -5.15 -2.75
C VAL A 326 16.94 -4.40 -3.49
N SER A 327 16.85 -3.08 -3.51
CA SER A 327 17.87 -2.19 -4.06
C SER A 327 19.09 -2.12 -3.13
N ASN A 328 20.26 -1.84 -3.69
CA ASN A 328 21.45 -1.49 -2.91
C ASN A 328 21.48 0.00 -2.53
N LYS A 329 20.54 0.80 -3.04
CA LYS A 329 20.39 2.23 -2.79
C LYS A 329 19.20 2.51 -1.88
N THR A 330 19.30 3.59 -1.13
CA THR A 330 18.22 4.09 -0.25
C THR A 330 17.24 4.98 -1.00
N SER A 331 16.12 5.31 -0.35
CA SER A 331 15.15 6.27 -0.89
C SER A 331 15.62 7.72 -0.96
N ASN A 332 16.79 8.03 -0.38
CA ASN A 332 17.45 9.33 -0.56
C ASN A 332 18.27 9.42 -1.86
N GLU A 333 18.32 8.33 -2.63
CA GLU A 333 19.11 8.19 -3.85
C GLU A 333 18.22 7.89 -5.06
N ASP A 334 18.85 7.76 -6.22
CA ASP A 334 18.23 7.47 -7.52
C ASP A 334 17.80 6.00 -7.69
N TRP A 335 17.34 5.35 -6.62
CA TRP A 335 17.15 3.89 -6.56
C TRP A 335 16.12 3.35 -7.56
N ILE A 336 15.10 4.14 -7.92
CA ILE A 336 14.09 3.77 -8.92
C ILE A 336 14.72 3.82 -10.31
N ALA A 337 15.42 4.93 -10.62
CA ALA A 337 16.13 5.08 -11.88
C ALA A 337 17.21 4.01 -12.07
N ASP A 338 17.98 3.73 -11.02
CA ASP A 338 18.98 2.67 -10.96
C ASP A 338 18.37 1.30 -11.28
N PHE A 339 17.28 0.94 -10.60
CA PHE A 339 16.58 -0.31 -10.84
C PHE A 339 16.11 -0.45 -12.29
N ILE A 340 15.40 0.57 -12.81
CA ILE A 340 14.84 0.52 -14.16
C ILE A 340 15.97 0.42 -15.19
N ASN A 341 17.03 1.22 -15.07
CA ASN A 341 18.16 1.20 -16.00
C ASN A 341 18.91 -0.15 -15.99
N LYS A 342 19.08 -0.74 -14.80
CA LYS A 342 19.84 -1.98 -14.63
C LYS A 342 19.05 -3.20 -15.09
N TYR A 343 17.76 -3.27 -14.74
CA TYR A 343 16.96 -4.48 -14.85
C TYR A 343 15.92 -4.43 -15.97
N LEU A 344 15.43 -3.26 -16.37
CA LEU A 344 14.40 -3.11 -17.40
C LEU A 344 15.00 -2.45 -18.65
N GLN A 345 15.90 -3.18 -19.31
CA GLN A 345 16.57 -2.72 -20.53
C GLN A 345 15.54 -2.50 -21.66
N LYS A 346 15.88 -1.58 -22.58
CA LYS A 346 15.14 -1.34 -23.83
C LYS A 346 15.40 -2.42 -24.87
#